data_AF-A0A349DQB0-F1
#
_entry.id   AF-A0A349DQB0-F1
#
_cell.length_a   1.000
_cell.length_b   1.000
_cell.length_c   1.000
_cell.angle_alpha   90.00
_cell.angle_beta   90.00
_cell.angle_gamma   90.00
#
_symmetry.space_group_name_H-M   'P 1'
#
loop_
_entity.id
_entity.type
_entity.pdbx_description
1 polymer ?
#
loop_
_entity_poly.entity_id
_entity_poly.type
_entity_poly.pdbx_seq_one_letter_code
_entity_poly.pdbx_strand_id
1 'polypeptide(L)'
;MGKYSNAEWYIQSKTDYLEKYGDVPPPWVYEPDAHPFSIGWRMGGGESHIMVLGEWLEEKAFSFDEKLAYVKKYPAPARWYYWIVGFLWDIEAYDLPDAEIDAYFKKLEQLGFEDVANVEEDLDRDDLI
;
A
#
# COMPACT_ATOMS: atom_id res chain seq x y z
N MET A 1 12.22 10.91 -14.46
CA MET A 1 12.26 9.55 -15.03
C MET A 1 12.68 8.66 -13.90
N GLY A 2 11.83 7.72 -13.49
CA GLY A 2 12.07 6.93 -12.29
C GLY A 2 13.27 5.98 -12.46
N LYS A 3 13.66 5.33 -11.37
CA LYS A 3 14.89 4.54 -11.28
C LYS A 3 14.85 3.30 -12.20
N TYR A 4 13.68 2.72 -12.41
CA TYR A 4 13.48 1.47 -13.15
C TYR A 4 12.73 1.63 -14.46
N SER A 5 12.40 2.87 -14.85
CA SER A 5 11.53 3.17 -16.00
C SER A 5 11.97 2.55 -17.35
N ASN A 6 13.24 2.17 -17.50
CA ASN A 6 13.79 1.53 -18.71
C ASN A 6 14.10 0.03 -18.52
N ALA A 7 13.90 -0.52 -17.33
CA ALA A 7 14.19 -1.91 -17.06
C ALA A 7 13.07 -2.80 -17.63
N GLU A 8 13.43 -3.82 -18.41
CA GLU A 8 12.46 -4.72 -19.07
C GLU A 8 11.51 -5.38 -18.07
N TRP A 9 12.03 -5.83 -16.91
CA TRP A 9 11.21 -6.45 -15.87
C TRP A 9 10.15 -5.49 -15.29
N TYR A 10 10.48 -4.21 -15.14
CA TYR A 10 9.55 -3.19 -14.66
C TYR A 10 8.48 -2.89 -15.72
N ILE A 11 8.90 -2.71 -16.98
CA ILE A 11 7.99 -2.44 -18.10
C ILE A 11 7.00 -3.60 -18.26
N GLN A 12 7.48 -4.84 -18.21
CA GLN A 12 6.64 -6.02 -18.30
C GLN A 12 5.67 -6.10 -17.13
N SER A 13 6.16 -6.03 -15.88
CA SER A 13 5.31 -6.13 -14.68
C SER A 13 4.25 -5.03 -14.64
N LYS A 14 4.63 -3.79 -14.96
CA LYS A 14 3.68 -2.67 -15.05
C LYS A 14 2.62 -2.95 -16.12
N THR A 15 3.02 -3.41 -17.30
CA THR A 15 2.09 -3.75 -18.39
C THR A 15 1.10 -4.80 -17.94
N ASP A 16 1.58 -5.90 -17.34
CA ASP A 16 0.74 -7.00 -16.87
C ASP A 16 -0.29 -6.53 -15.82
N TYR A 17 0.12 -5.66 -14.90
CA TYR A 17 -0.79 -5.07 -13.92
C TYR A 17 -1.84 -4.16 -14.56
N LEU A 18 -1.42 -3.28 -15.48
CA LEU A 18 -2.33 -2.38 -16.18
C LEU A 18 -3.35 -3.14 -17.03
N GLU A 19 -2.96 -4.23 -17.69
CA GLU A 19 -3.86 -5.08 -18.46
C GLU A 19 -4.87 -5.81 -17.56
N LYS A 20 -4.44 -6.23 -16.37
CA LYS A 20 -5.28 -7.02 -15.45
C LYS A 20 -6.22 -6.16 -14.59
N TYR A 21 -5.75 -5.02 -14.08
CA TYR A 21 -6.45 -4.23 -13.05
C TYR A 21 -6.80 -2.80 -13.50
N GLY A 22 -6.20 -2.33 -14.61
CA GLY A 22 -6.29 -0.95 -15.09
C GLY A 22 -5.33 0.04 -14.40
N ASP A 23 -4.68 -0.39 -13.32
CA ASP A 23 -3.66 0.30 -12.54
C ASP A 23 -2.68 -0.72 -11.94
N VAL A 24 -1.60 -0.25 -11.29
CA VAL A 24 -0.77 -1.14 -10.48
C VAL A 24 -1.52 -1.38 -9.16
N PRO A 25 -1.87 -2.62 -8.79
CA PRO A 25 -2.70 -2.88 -7.63
C PRO A 25 -1.97 -2.53 -6.33
N PRO A 26 -2.68 -2.19 -5.25
CA PRO A 26 -2.06 -2.02 -3.95
C PRO A 26 -1.67 -3.39 -3.36
N PRO A 27 -0.83 -3.41 -2.29
CA PRO A 27 -0.28 -4.64 -1.74
C PRO A 27 -1.31 -5.74 -1.41
N TRP A 28 -2.41 -5.36 -0.76
CA TRP A 28 -3.49 -6.28 -0.36
C TRP A 28 -4.34 -6.82 -1.51
N VAL A 29 -4.17 -6.30 -2.73
CA VAL A 29 -4.80 -6.85 -3.93
C VAL A 29 -3.84 -7.78 -4.65
N TYR A 30 -2.54 -7.50 -4.59
CA TYR A 30 -1.51 -8.36 -5.15
C TYR A 30 -1.42 -9.69 -4.36
N GLU A 31 -1.37 -9.62 -3.03
CA GLU A 31 -1.33 -10.81 -2.16
C GLU A 31 -2.22 -10.59 -0.91
N PRO A 32 -3.53 -10.91 -1.00
CA PRO A 32 -4.50 -10.58 0.06
C PRO A 32 -4.22 -11.20 1.43
N ASP A 33 -3.61 -12.39 1.42
CA ASP A 33 -3.33 -13.18 2.62
C ASP A 33 -1.94 -12.91 3.20
N ALA A 34 -1.13 -12.05 2.56
CA ALA A 34 0.21 -11.72 3.03
C ALA A 34 0.17 -10.75 4.20
N HIS A 35 1.04 -11.02 5.18
CA HIS A 35 1.35 -10.06 6.22
C HIS A 35 2.39 -9.03 5.71
N PRO A 36 2.24 -7.71 5.96
CA PRO A 36 3.17 -6.69 5.48
C PRO A 36 4.64 -6.92 5.86
N PHE A 37 4.88 -7.63 6.96
CA PHE A 37 6.22 -7.96 7.46
C PHE A 37 6.66 -9.41 7.24
N SER A 38 5.87 -10.25 6.56
CA SER A 38 6.28 -11.64 6.36
C SER A 38 7.51 -11.75 5.48
N ILE A 39 8.29 -12.82 5.70
CA ILE A 39 9.49 -13.09 4.87
C ILE A 39 9.08 -13.40 3.43
N GLY A 40 7.95 -14.09 3.22
CA GLY A 40 7.42 -14.36 1.88
C GLY A 40 7.13 -13.08 1.11
N TRP A 41 6.58 -12.07 1.80
CA TRP A 41 6.37 -10.74 1.24
C TRP A 41 7.70 -10.00 1.00
N ARG A 42 8.53 -9.85 2.05
CA ARG A 42 9.73 -8.98 2.05
C ARG A 42 10.92 -9.52 1.26
N MET A 43 10.98 -10.83 1.01
CA MET A 43 12.05 -11.50 0.26
C MET A 43 11.51 -12.27 -0.95
N GLY A 44 10.25 -12.05 -1.34
CA GLY A 44 9.58 -12.75 -2.43
C GLY A 44 8.90 -11.79 -3.42
N GLY A 45 7.73 -12.19 -3.92
CA GLY A 45 6.99 -11.43 -4.93
C GLY A 45 6.56 -10.04 -4.45
N GLY A 46 6.25 -9.90 -3.17
CA GLY A 46 5.85 -8.65 -2.53
C GLY A 46 6.88 -7.53 -2.65
N GLU A 47 8.16 -7.83 -2.45
CA GLU A 47 9.25 -6.85 -2.60
C GLU A 47 9.31 -6.32 -4.04
N SER A 48 9.30 -7.22 -5.03
CA SER A 48 9.30 -6.83 -6.45
C SER A 48 8.05 -6.01 -6.80
N HIS A 49 6.89 -6.41 -6.27
CA HIS A 49 5.64 -5.70 -6.46
C HIS A 49 5.69 -4.27 -5.89
N ILE A 50 6.17 -4.09 -4.66
CA ILE A 50 6.32 -2.76 -4.03
C ILE A 50 7.25 -1.87 -4.84
N MET A 51 8.32 -2.40 -5.42
CA MET A 51 9.21 -1.62 -6.29
C MET A 51 8.51 -1.11 -7.55
N VAL A 52 7.68 -1.94 -8.19
CA VAL A 52 6.87 -1.52 -9.36
C VAL A 52 5.82 -0.51 -8.95
N LEU A 53 5.12 -0.77 -7.83
CA LEU A 53 4.08 0.11 -7.31
C LEU A 53 4.63 1.49 -6.96
N GLY A 54 5.73 1.57 -6.21
CA GLY A 54 6.36 2.83 -5.82
C GLY A 54 6.76 3.67 -7.03
N GLU A 55 7.49 3.09 -7.98
CA GLU A 55 7.90 3.77 -9.21
C GLU A 55 6.68 4.24 -10.03
N TRP A 56 5.63 3.42 -10.14
CA TRP A 56 4.41 3.79 -10.85
C TRP A 56 3.65 4.94 -10.15
N LEU A 57 3.56 4.93 -8.82
CA LEU A 57 2.94 6.00 -8.04
C LEU A 57 3.73 7.32 -8.18
N GLU A 58 5.07 7.25 -8.17
CA GLU A 58 5.94 8.40 -8.44
C GLU A 58 5.76 8.95 -9.85
N GLU A 59 5.66 8.08 -10.88
CA GLU A 59 5.37 8.48 -12.25
C GLU A 59 4.01 9.18 -12.39
N LYS A 60 3.01 8.74 -11.61
CA LYS A 60 1.66 9.31 -11.62
C LYS A 60 1.57 10.66 -10.95
N ALA A 61 2.41 10.93 -9.94
CA ALA A 61 2.42 12.16 -9.18
C ALA A 61 1.01 12.57 -8.69
N PHE A 62 0.27 11.60 -8.13
CA PHE A 62 -1.11 11.81 -7.70
C PHE A 62 -1.23 12.92 -6.65
N SER A 63 -2.24 13.77 -6.84
CA SER A 63 -2.76 14.63 -5.79
C SER A 63 -3.39 13.82 -4.65
N PHE A 64 -3.60 14.43 -3.49
CA PHE A 64 -4.23 13.77 -2.35
C PHE A 64 -5.57 13.09 -2.71
N ASP A 65 -6.44 13.79 -3.46
CA ASP A 65 -7.75 13.26 -3.85
C ASP A 65 -7.63 12.05 -4.78
N GLU A 66 -6.64 12.04 -5.68
CA GLU A 66 -6.36 10.91 -6.56
C GLU A 66 -5.78 9.72 -5.78
N LYS A 67 -4.89 9.98 -4.82
CA LYS A 67 -4.38 8.94 -3.91
C LYS A 67 -5.53 8.32 -3.11
N LEU A 68 -6.40 9.14 -2.56
CA LEU A 68 -7.58 8.71 -1.81
C LEU A 68 -8.53 7.89 -2.68
N ALA A 69 -8.80 8.33 -3.91
CA ALA A 69 -9.63 7.59 -4.86
C ALA A 69 -9.01 6.22 -5.21
N TYR A 70 -7.69 6.17 -5.40
CA TYR A 70 -6.96 4.94 -5.69
C TYR A 70 -7.08 3.91 -4.55
N VAL A 71 -6.80 4.30 -3.30
CA VAL A 71 -6.92 3.35 -2.17
C VAL A 71 -8.38 2.97 -1.89
N LYS A 72 -9.35 3.87 -2.10
CA LYS A 72 -10.77 3.55 -1.94
C LYS A 72 -11.34 2.63 -3.00
N LYS A 73 -10.73 2.55 -4.18
CA LYS A 73 -11.09 1.55 -5.21
C LYS A 73 -10.88 0.13 -4.69
N TYR A 74 -9.99 -0.06 -3.74
CA TYR A 74 -9.55 -1.37 -3.23
C TYR A 74 -9.72 -1.45 -1.71
N PRO A 75 -10.86 -1.98 -1.21
CA PRO A 75 -11.08 -2.15 0.23
C PRO A 75 -9.90 -2.87 0.89
N ALA A 76 -9.25 -2.17 1.83
CA ALA A 76 -8.03 -2.64 2.46
C ALA A 76 -8.35 -3.23 3.85
N PRO A 77 -7.71 -4.34 4.23
CA PRO A 77 -7.70 -4.77 5.61
C PRO A 77 -6.96 -3.76 6.49
N ALA A 78 -7.34 -3.68 7.77
CA ALA A 78 -6.82 -2.70 8.72
C ALA A 78 -5.29 -2.75 8.86
N ARG A 79 -4.67 -3.93 8.75
CA ARG A 79 -3.19 -4.09 8.79
C ARG A 79 -2.41 -3.27 7.77
N TRP A 80 -3.06 -2.82 6.68
CA TRP A 80 -2.43 -1.99 5.66
C TRP A 80 -2.59 -0.48 5.92
N TYR A 81 -3.20 -0.06 7.02
CA TYR A 81 -3.52 1.35 7.26
C TYR A 81 -2.28 2.20 7.52
N TYR A 82 -1.22 1.63 8.10
CA TYR A 82 0.09 2.28 8.15
C TYR A 82 0.59 2.65 6.74
N TRP A 83 0.54 1.69 5.80
CA TRP A 83 0.92 1.95 4.40
C TRP A 83 0.04 3.01 3.76
N ILE A 84 -1.29 2.95 3.97
CA ILE A 84 -2.23 3.95 3.43
C ILE A 84 -1.95 5.34 4.01
N VAL A 85 -1.68 5.46 5.32
CA VAL A 85 -1.30 6.74 5.93
C VAL A 85 -0.03 7.27 5.28
N GLY A 86 1.01 6.44 5.16
CA GLY A 86 2.26 6.88 4.55
C GLY A 86 2.07 7.34 3.11
N PHE A 87 1.28 6.61 2.33
CA PHE A 87 0.96 6.96 0.95
C PHE A 87 0.15 8.26 0.83
N LEU A 88 -0.93 8.42 1.60
CA LEU A 88 -1.82 9.58 1.51
C LEU A 88 -1.13 10.89 1.92
N TRP A 89 -0.31 10.85 2.96
CA TRP A 89 0.31 12.05 3.55
C TRP A 89 1.80 12.21 3.23
N ASP A 90 2.40 11.30 2.45
CA ASP A 90 3.83 11.31 2.09
C ASP A 90 4.75 11.31 3.34
N ILE A 91 4.49 10.38 4.27
CA ILE A 91 5.21 10.24 5.54
C ILE A 91 5.64 8.79 5.80
N GLU A 92 6.68 8.62 6.61
CA GLU A 92 7.12 7.31 7.11
C GLU A 92 6.24 6.86 8.29
N ALA A 93 5.03 6.41 8.00
CA ALA A 93 4.00 6.12 9.00
C ALA A 93 4.44 5.07 10.05
N TYR A 94 5.24 4.09 9.66
CA TYR A 94 5.75 3.03 10.54
C TYR A 94 6.80 3.52 11.56
N ASP A 95 7.40 4.70 11.34
CA ASP A 95 8.40 5.30 12.23
C ASP A 95 7.79 6.33 13.20
N LEU A 96 6.48 6.59 13.08
CA LEU A 96 5.78 7.55 13.93
C LEU A 96 5.54 6.98 15.35
N PRO A 97 5.58 7.82 16.39
CA PRO A 97 5.08 7.45 17.71
C PRO A 97 3.58 7.12 17.68
N ASP A 98 3.14 6.20 18.55
CA ASP A 98 1.73 5.75 18.67
C ASP A 98 0.72 6.91 18.67
N ALA A 99 0.97 7.94 19.48
CA ALA A 99 0.08 9.11 19.59
C ALA A 99 -0.04 9.91 18.29
N GLU A 100 0.99 9.92 17.45
CA GLU A 100 0.99 10.61 16.16
C GLU A 100 0.28 9.77 15.10
N ILE A 101 0.56 8.47 15.02
CA ILE A 101 -0.13 7.59 14.06
C ILE A 101 -1.63 7.47 14.39
N ASP A 102 -2.01 7.43 15.68
CA ASP A 102 -3.40 7.47 16.13
C ASP A 102 -4.16 8.68 15.61
N ALA A 103 -3.49 9.83 15.47
CA ALA A 103 -4.09 11.03 14.91
C ALA A 103 -4.38 10.88 13.41
N TYR A 104 -3.55 10.14 12.67
CA TYR A 104 -3.79 9.82 11.27
C TYR A 104 -4.85 8.74 11.09
N PHE A 105 -4.89 7.75 11.95
CA PHE A 105 -5.97 6.76 12.01
C PHE A 105 -7.34 7.43 12.20
N LYS A 106 -7.46 8.41 13.12
CA LYS A 106 -8.68 9.23 13.23
C LYS A 106 -9.01 10.00 11.95
N LYS A 107 -8.00 10.47 11.20
CA LYS A 107 -8.23 11.10 9.89
C LYS A 107 -8.72 10.08 8.86
N LEU A 108 -8.19 8.86 8.83
CA LEU A 108 -8.71 7.79 7.97
C LEU A 108 -10.18 7.50 8.27
N GLU A 109 -10.56 7.41 9.55
CA GLU A 109 -11.96 7.21 9.94
C GLU A 109 -12.86 8.35 9.42
N GLN A 110 -12.42 9.61 9.53
CA GLN A 110 -13.13 10.77 8.94
C GLN A 110 -13.21 10.73 7.42
N LEU A 111 -12.24 10.09 6.77
CA LEU A 111 -12.24 9.84 5.33
C LEU A 111 -13.08 8.61 4.95
N GLY A 112 -13.68 7.90 5.91
CA GLY A 112 -14.57 6.76 5.68
C GLY A 112 -13.86 5.42 5.53
N PHE A 113 -12.65 5.28 6.08
CA PHE A 113 -12.06 3.96 6.32
C PHE A 113 -12.69 3.36 7.58
N GLU A 114 -13.09 2.10 7.47
CA GLU A 114 -13.71 1.36 8.58
C GLU A 114 -12.64 0.62 9.38
N ASP A 115 -13.00 0.03 10.51
CA ASP A 115 -12.12 -0.92 11.24
C ASP A 115 -10.76 -0.36 11.73
N VAL A 116 -10.62 0.97 11.77
CA VAL A 116 -9.40 1.66 12.24
C VAL A 116 -9.00 1.26 13.67
N ALA A 117 -9.97 0.91 14.52
CA ALA A 117 -9.72 0.49 15.89
C ALA A 117 -9.00 -0.88 15.98
N ASN A 118 -9.02 -1.67 14.91
CA ASN A 118 -8.51 -3.04 14.88
C ASN A 118 -7.19 -3.14 14.09
N VAL A 119 -6.54 -2.02 13.76
CA VAL A 119 -5.28 -2.02 13.00
C VAL A 119 -4.21 -2.87 13.68
N GLU A 120 -3.99 -2.68 14.99
CA GLU A 120 -2.99 -3.46 15.74
C GLU A 120 -3.37 -4.95 15.83
N GLU A 121 -4.64 -5.27 16.08
CA GLU A 121 -5.10 -6.66 16.15
C GLU A 121 -4.96 -7.38 14.81
N ASP A 122 -5.32 -6.72 13.69
CA ASP A 122 -5.18 -7.30 12.34
C ASP A 122 -3.70 -7.37 11.89
N LEU A 123 -2.83 -6.50 12.41
CA LEU A 123 -1.39 -6.53 12.18
C LEU A 123 -0.71 -7.64 13.01
N ASP A 124 -1.20 -7.98 14.20
CA ASP A 124 -0.63 -9.03 15.05
C ASP A 124 -1.11 -10.46 14.67
N ARG A 125 -1.86 -10.60 13.59
CA ARG A 125 -2.38 -11.89 13.11
C ARG A 125 -1.26 -12.86 12.73
N ASP A 126 -1.34 -14.07 13.25
CA ASP A 126 -0.39 -15.16 13.02
C ASP A 126 -0.85 -16.17 11.96
N ASP A 127 -2.08 -16.01 11.44
CA ASP A 127 -2.67 -16.87 10.41
C ASP A 127 -2.36 -16.41 8.96
N LEU A 128 -1.66 -15.28 8.81
CA LEU A 128 -1.25 -14.70 7.53
C LEU A 128 0.11 -15.25 7.07
N ILE A 129 0.33 -15.29 5.75
CA ILE A 129 1.57 -15.80 5.14
C ILE A 129 2.72 -14.79 5.14
#